data_AF-A0A2V7Q4F8-F1
#
_entry.id   AF-A0A2V7Q4F8-F1
#
_cell.length_a   1.000
_cell.length_b   1.000
_cell.length_c   1.000
_cell.angle_alpha   90.00
_cell.angle_beta   90.00
_cell.angle_gamma   90.00
#
_symmetry.space_group_name_H-M   'P 1'
#
loop_
_entity.id
_entity.type
_entity.pdbx_description
1 polymer ?
#
loop_
_entity_poly.entity_id
_entity_poly.type
_entity_poly.pdbx_seq_one_letter_code
_entity_poly.pdbx_strand_id
1 'polypeptide(L)'
;MTRAFSRSALPLLAAMLVARRAAGQQPDPRLERLDAATRPAVAALVDSARRALLPTEPLVQRALEGATKRASGDLIVAAVRRFAAELGQARDALGSTASSAELTAGAAALRAGASPTILAQLRQARREALTMPLAVLADLVASGVPVDSAAAAVLALAARARDADLVEFRRAVERDIALGAPPAAATAAAATAADLRVNAGARQQRPGRP
;
A
#
# COMPACT_ATOMS: atom_id res chain seq x y z
N MET A 1 -36.05 -33.24 -53.18
CA MET A 1 -35.43 -34.18 -52.23
C MET A 1 -34.54 -33.41 -51.27
N THR A 2 -35.01 -33.29 -50.04
CA THR A 2 -34.47 -32.54 -48.89
C THR A 2 -33.23 -33.22 -48.31
N ARG A 3 -32.14 -32.47 -48.06
CA ARG A 3 -31.00 -32.95 -47.25
C ARG A 3 -31.03 -32.28 -45.87
N ALA A 4 -31.05 -33.14 -44.86
CA ALA A 4 -31.15 -32.80 -43.45
C ALA A 4 -29.86 -32.17 -42.91
N PHE A 5 -29.98 -31.02 -42.25
CA PHE A 5 -28.90 -30.44 -41.45
C PHE A 5 -28.81 -31.16 -40.10
N SER A 6 -27.70 -31.86 -39.89
CA SER A 6 -27.38 -32.58 -38.66
C SER A 6 -27.13 -31.59 -37.50
N ARG A 7 -28.03 -31.59 -36.51
CA ARG A 7 -27.94 -30.82 -35.26
C ARG A 7 -27.02 -31.53 -34.26
N SER A 8 -25.70 -31.52 -34.49
CA SER A 8 -24.76 -32.20 -33.58
C SER A 8 -23.45 -31.44 -33.36
N ALA A 9 -23.48 -30.10 -33.31
CA ALA A 9 -22.27 -29.29 -33.10
C ALA A 9 -22.29 -28.42 -31.82
N LEU A 10 -23.40 -28.37 -31.07
CA LEU A 10 -23.52 -27.50 -29.90
C LEU A 10 -22.82 -27.99 -28.60
N PRO A 11 -22.64 -29.29 -28.29
CA PRO A 11 -22.11 -29.67 -26.97
C PRO A 11 -20.59 -29.51 -26.85
N LEU A 12 -19.83 -29.48 -27.95
CA LEU A 12 -18.36 -29.37 -27.89
C LEU A 12 -17.87 -27.94 -27.59
N LEU A 13 -18.60 -26.91 -28.02
CA LEU A 13 -18.21 -25.52 -27.79
C LEU A 13 -18.37 -25.11 -26.31
N ALA A 14 -19.38 -25.67 -25.63
CA ALA A 14 -19.62 -25.40 -24.21
C ALA A 14 -18.54 -26.01 -23.30
N ALA A 15 -18.02 -27.20 -23.63
CA ALA A 15 -16.98 -27.86 -22.84
C ALA A 15 -15.61 -27.14 -22.90
N MET A 16 -15.26 -26.52 -24.04
CA MET A 16 -14.00 -25.78 -24.19
C MET A 16 -13.98 -24.45 -23.40
N LEU A 17 -15.13 -23.80 -23.18
CA LEU A 17 -15.18 -22.56 -22.38
C LEU A 17 -15.02 -22.82 -20.87
N VAL A 18 -15.41 -24.01 -20.37
CA VAL A 18 -15.27 -24.37 -18.94
C VAL A 18 -13.83 -24.76 -18.61
N ALA A 19 -13.15 -25.52 -19.48
CA ALA A 19 -11.75 -25.93 -19.26
C ALA A 19 -10.77 -24.75 -19.27
N ARG A 20 -11.06 -23.70 -20.06
CA ARG A 20 -10.19 -22.52 -20.17
C ARG A 20 -10.23 -21.61 -18.94
N ARG A 21 -11.23 -21.75 -18.06
CA ARG A 21 -11.27 -21.04 -16.76
C ARG A 21 -10.36 -21.66 -15.71
N ALA A 22 -10.13 -22.98 -15.77
CA ALA A 22 -9.28 -23.69 -14.82
C ALA A 22 -7.77 -23.47 -15.06
N ALA A 23 -7.36 -23.31 -16.33
CA ALA A 23 -5.94 -23.18 -16.70
C ALA A 23 -5.29 -21.82 -16.32
N GLY A 24 -6.07 -20.84 -15.85
CA GLY A 24 -5.58 -19.56 -15.33
C GLY A 24 -5.58 -19.44 -13.80
N GLN A 25 -5.93 -20.52 -13.08
CA GLN A 25 -6.23 -20.49 -11.65
C GLN A 25 -5.43 -21.51 -10.85
N GLN A 26 -4.12 -21.59 -11.07
CA GLN A 26 -3.29 -22.26 -10.08
C GLN A 26 -3.11 -21.30 -8.88
N PRO A 27 -3.47 -21.72 -7.66
CA PRO A 27 -3.13 -20.97 -6.45
C PRO A 27 -1.62 -20.69 -6.43
N ASP A 28 -1.21 -19.55 -5.88
CA ASP A 28 0.21 -19.23 -5.77
C ASP A 28 0.94 -20.38 -5.05
N PRO A 29 1.92 -21.05 -5.68
CA PRO A 29 2.54 -22.26 -5.14
C PRO A 29 3.25 -21.99 -3.80
N ARG A 30 3.60 -20.75 -3.50
CA ARG A 30 4.21 -20.40 -2.21
C ARG A 30 3.25 -20.59 -1.05
N LEU A 31 1.93 -20.51 -1.28
CA LEU A 31 0.92 -20.79 -0.25
C LEU A 31 0.91 -22.26 0.18
N GLU A 32 1.63 -23.14 -0.50
CA GLU A 32 1.86 -24.51 -0.04
C GLU A 32 2.59 -24.59 1.31
N ARG A 33 3.27 -23.51 1.70
CA ARG A 33 3.90 -23.37 3.03
C ARG A 33 2.89 -23.17 4.16
N LEU A 34 1.64 -22.88 3.86
CA LEU A 34 0.55 -22.82 4.84
C LEU A 34 -0.01 -24.23 5.09
N ASP A 35 -0.53 -24.45 6.29
CA ASP A 35 -1.26 -25.66 6.62
C ASP A 35 -2.52 -25.83 5.75
N ALA A 36 -3.02 -27.07 5.68
CA ALA A 36 -4.11 -27.44 4.79
C ALA A 36 -5.43 -26.70 5.08
N ALA A 37 -5.67 -26.27 6.32
CA ALA A 37 -6.88 -25.56 6.70
C ALA A 37 -6.79 -24.06 6.36
N THR A 38 -5.62 -23.43 6.57
CA THR A 38 -5.41 -21.99 6.33
C THR A 38 -5.28 -21.65 4.84
N ARG A 39 -4.63 -22.52 4.07
CA ARG A 39 -4.33 -22.31 2.64
C ARG A 39 -5.54 -21.88 1.79
N PRO A 40 -6.67 -22.62 1.76
CA PRO A 40 -7.80 -22.27 0.90
C PRO A 40 -8.41 -20.91 1.26
N ALA A 41 -8.44 -20.55 2.55
CA ALA A 41 -8.96 -19.26 3.01
C ALA A 41 -8.08 -18.09 2.53
N VAL A 42 -6.76 -18.22 2.61
CA VAL A 42 -5.82 -17.21 2.10
C VAL A 42 -5.89 -17.13 0.57
N ALA A 43 -5.94 -18.25 -0.14
CA ALA A 43 -6.08 -18.28 -1.59
C ALA A 43 -7.34 -17.54 -2.06
N ALA A 44 -8.48 -17.76 -1.41
CA ALA A 44 -9.73 -17.06 -1.71
C ALA A 44 -9.62 -15.53 -1.50
N LEU A 45 -8.91 -15.07 -0.46
CA LEU A 45 -8.65 -13.65 -0.23
C LEU A 45 -7.76 -13.04 -1.33
N VAL A 46 -6.69 -13.75 -1.72
CA VAL A 46 -5.79 -13.32 -2.81
C VAL A 46 -6.54 -13.23 -4.14
N ASP A 47 -7.37 -14.22 -4.45
CA ASP A 47 -8.20 -14.21 -5.66
C ASP A 47 -9.24 -13.08 -5.64
N SER A 48 -9.82 -12.78 -4.47
CA SER A 48 -10.72 -11.64 -4.31
C SER A 48 -10.01 -10.31 -4.56
N ALA A 49 -8.82 -10.13 -3.99
CA ALA A 49 -8.01 -8.94 -4.21
C ALA A 49 -7.61 -8.79 -5.68
N ARG A 50 -7.25 -9.90 -6.35
CA ARG A 50 -6.97 -9.92 -7.79
C ARG A 50 -8.16 -9.43 -8.62
N ARG A 51 -9.37 -9.94 -8.33
CA ARG A 51 -10.60 -9.51 -9.01
C ARG A 51 -10.91 -8.03 -8.79
N ALA A 52 -10.50 -7.49 -7.65
CA ALA A 52 -10.61 -6.06 -7.32
C ALA A 52 -9.44 -5.21 -7.86
N LEU A 53 -8.54 -5.76 -8.68
CA LEU A 53 -7.36 -5.08 -9.22
C LEU A 53 -6.43 -4.50 -8.13
N LEU A 54 -6.36 -5.18 -6.98
CA LEU A 54 -5.44 -4.88 -5.89
C LEU A 54 -4.15 -5.68 -6.03
N PRO A 55 -3.01 -5.15 -5.54
CA PRO A 55 -1.75 -5.88 -5.54
C PRO A 55 -1.85 -7.12 -4.66
N THR A 56 -1.56 -8.29 -5.22
CA THR A 56 -1.69 -9.60 -4.54
C THR A 56 -0.40 -10.06 -3.88
N GLU A 57 0.76 -9.68 -4.41
CA GLU A 57 2.07 -10.03 -3.84
C GLU A 57 2.18 -9.65 -2.34
N PRO A 58 1.77 -8.46 -1.87
CA PRO A 58 1.83 -8.12 -0.45
C PRO A 58 0.96 -9.01 0.44
N LEU A 59 -0.17 -9.52 -0.08
CA LEU A 59 -1.06 -10.41 0.67
C LEU A 59 -0.44 -11.79 0.85
N VAL A 60 0.19 -12.33 -0.20
CA VAL A 60 0.93 -13.59 -0.13
C VAL A 60 2.09 -13.46 0.85
N GLN A 61 2.89 -12.40 0.75
CA GLN A 61 4.00 -12.15 1.69
C GLN A 61 3.52 -12.05 3.14
N ARG A 62 2.40 -11.36 3.41
CA ARG A 62 1.83 -11.28 4.76
C ARG A 62 1.43 -12.66 5.31
N ALA A 63 0.89 -13.53 4.47
CA ALA A 63 0.54 -14.88 4.88
C ALA A 63 1.79 -15.71 5.22
N LEU A 64 2.82 -15.64 4.38
CA LEU A 64 4.09 -16.34 4.58
C LEU A 64 4.87 -15.81 5.80
N GLU A 65 4.80 -14.51 6.06
CA GLU A 65 5.32 -13.88 7.27
C GLU A 65 4.64 -14.47 8.51
N GLY A 66 3.32 -14.56 8.51
CA GLY A 66 2.55 -15.17 9.60
C GLY A 66 2.94 -16.63 9.84
N ALA A 67 3.09 -17.42 8.78
CA ALA A 67 3.57 -18.80 8.89
C ALA A 67 4.99 -18.89 9.45
N THR A 68 5.90 -18.01 9.00
CA THR A 68 7.26 -17.92 9.52
C THR A 68 7.28 -17.57 11.00
N LYS A 69 6.36 -16.70 11.44
CA LYS A 69 6.14 -16.33 12.84
C LYS A 69 5.35 -17.37 13.64
N ARG A 70 4.95 -18.50 13.02
CA ARG A 70 4.12 -19.56 13.63
C ARG A 70 2.81 -19.02 14.21
N ALA A 71 2.22 -18.01 13.58
CA ALA A 71 0.91 -17.51 13.94
C ALA A 71 -0.16 -18.58 13.65
N SER A 72 -1.26 -18.58 14.41
CA SER A 72 -2.39 -19.48 14.12
C SER A 72 -3.03 -19.13 12.78
N GLY A 73 -3.66 -20.12 12.14
CA GLY A 73 -4.36 -19.94 10.86
C GLY A 73 -5.37 -18.78 10.90
N ASP A 74 -6.14 -18.67 11.99
CA ASP A 74 -7.10 -17.58 12.19
C ASP A 74 -6.44 -16.20 12.20
N LEU A 75 -5.30 -16.05 12.89
CA LEU A 75 -4.55 -14.80 12.91
C LEU A 75 -3.97 -14.45 11.54
N ILE A 76 -3.49 -15.46 10.79
CA ILE A 76 -3.01 -15.28 9.42
C ILE A 76 -4.15 -14.79 8.52
N VAL A 77 -5.29 -15.47 8.53
CA VAL A 77 -6.46 -15.11 7.70
C VAL A 77 -6.98 -13.72 8.08
N ALA A 78 -7.09 -13.40 9.37
CA ALA A 78 -7.51 -12.08 9.84
C ALA A 78 -6.55 -10.99 9.37
N ALA A 79 -5.24 -11.21 9.48
CA ALA A 79 -4.22 -10.25 9.06
C ALA A 79 -4.25 -10.00 7.55
N VAL A 80 -4.36 -11.05 6.73
CA VAL A 80 -4.45 -10.95 5.26
C VAL A 80 -5.74 -10.25 4.85
N ARG A 81 -6.88 -10.60 5.47
CA ARG A 81 -8.17 -9.96 5.19
C ARG A 81 -8.15 -8.47 5.51
N ARG A 82 -7.64 -8.10 6.69
CA ARG A 82 -7.46 -6.70 7.08
C ARG A 82 -6.56 -5.97 6.08
N PHE A 83 -5.45 -6.59 5.66
CA PHE A 83 -4.55 -5.97 4.70
C PHE A 83 -5.21 -5.76 3.32
N ALA A 84 -6.01 -6.72 2.85
CA ALA A 84 -6.78 -6.56 1.61
C ALA A 84 -7.79 -5.41 1.70
N ALA A 85 -8.45 -5.24 2.85
CA ALA A 85 -9.36 -4.12 3.08
C ALA A 85 -8.63 -2.76 3.08
N GLU A 86 -7.47 -2.67 3.74
CA GLU A 86 -6.63 -1.46 3.73
C GLU A 86 -6.12 -1.12 2.31
N LEU A 87 -5.76 -2.12 1.50
CA LEU A 87 -5.40 -1.91 0.09
C LEU A 87 -6.58 -1.36 -0.72
N GLY A 88 -7.80 -1.85 -0.46
CA GLY A 88 -9.03 -1.33 -1.07
C GLY A 88 -9.27 0.13 -0.69
N GLN A 89 -9.22 0.45 0.61
CA GLN A 89 -9.38 1.83 1.08
C GLN A 89 -8.31 2.77 0.53
N ALA A 90 -7.06 2.30 0.42
CA ALA A 90 -5.99 3.06 -0.21
C ALA A 90 -6.27 3.30 -1.71
N ARG A 91 -6.81 2.30 -2.43
CA ARG A 91 -7.22 2.44 -3.84
C ARG A 91 -8.32 3.47 -4.00
N ASP A 92 -9.32 3.46 -3.12
CA ASP A 92 -10.43 4.41 -3.16
C ASP A 92 -9.95 5.85 -2.90
N ALA A 93 -9.04 6.03 -1.94
CA ALA A 93 -8.50 7.35 -1.59
C ALA A 93 -7.49 7.91 -2.60
N LEU A 94 -6.62 7.06 -3.16
CA LEU A 94 -5.53 7.47 -4.06
C LEU A 94 -5.92 7.44 -5.53
N GLY A 95 -6.99 6.72 -5.88
CA GLY A 95 -7.54 6.60 -7.22
C GLY A 95 -7.03 5.38 -8.01
N SER A 96 -7.64 5.19 -9.19
CA SER A 96 -7.39 4.05 -10.07
C SER A 96 -5.99 4.02 -10.68
N THR A 97 -5.30 5.16 -10.72
CA THR A 97 -3.94 5.27 -11.27
C THR A 97 -2.84 5.02 -10.25
N ALA A 98 -3.19 4.85 -8.96
CA ALA A 98 -2.21 4.56 -7.91
C ALA A 98 -1.47 3.24 -8.20
N SER A 99 -0.14 3.31 -8.11
CA SER A 99 0.75 2.17 -8.31
C SER A 99 0.66 1.17 -7.15
N SER A 100 1.08 -0.08 -7.37
CA SER A 100 1.14 -1.11 -6.32
C SER A 100 1.95 -0.67 -5.10
N ALA A 101 3.03 0.10 -5.31
CA ALA A 101 3.86 0.64 -4.24
C ALA A 101 3.12 1.70 -3.42
N GLU A 102 2.41 2.61 -4.09
CA GLU A 102 1.59 3.63 -3.41
C GLU A 102 0.44 3.01 -2.62
N LEU A 103 -0.23 1.99 -3.16
CA LEU A 103 -1.28 1.28 -2.44
C LEU A 103 -0.76 0.57 -1.20
N THR A 104 0.42 -0.06 -1.30
CA THR A 104 1.05 -0.73 -0.17
C THR A 104 1.45 0.27 0.92
N ALA A 105 2.05 1.41 0.53
CA ALA A 105 2.39 2.48 1.46
C ALA A 105 1.14 3.14 2.07
N GLY A 106 0.09 3.34 1.28
CA GLY A 106 -1.20 3.87 1.74
C GLY A 106 -1.87 2.93 2.75
N ALA A 107 -1.89 1.63 2.48
CA ALA A 107 -2.38 0.63 3.42
C ALA A 107 -1.58 0.61 4.74
N ALA A 108 -0.26 0.81 4.68
CA ALA A 108 0.56 0.95 5.88
C ALA A 108 0.20 2.21 6.69
N ALA A 109 -0.03 3.34 6.04
CA ALA A 109 -0.47 4.57 6.70
C ALA A 109 -1.86 4.41 7.34
N LEU A 110 -2.82 3.80 6.64
CA LEU A 110 -4.15 3.49 7.19
C LEU A 110 -4.05 2.56 8.41
N ARG A 111 -3.20 1.54 8.33
CA ARG A 111 -2.95 0.62 9.45
C ARG A 111 -2.37 1.32 10.67
N ALA A 112 -1.50 2.31 10.45
CA ALA A 112 -0.92 3.13 11.50
C ALA A 112 -1.95 4.09 12.14
N GLY A 113 -3.06 4.36 11.47
CA GLY A 113 -4.17 5.17 11.99
C GLY A 113 -4.48 6.42 11.17
N ALA A 114 -3.80 6.64 10.03
CA ALA A 114 -4.18 7.70 9.12
C ALA A 114 -5.58 7.44 8.54
N SER A 115 -6.30 8.51 8.19
CA SER A 115 -7.61 8.42 7.55
C SER A 115 -7.49 8.37 6.02
N PRO A 116 -8.47 7.78 5.31
CA PRO A 116 -8.56 7.88 3.84
C PRO A 116 -8.55 9.34 3.34
N THR A 117 -9.10 10.28 4.12
CA THR A 117 -9.08 11.72 3.82
C THR A 117 -7.66 12.27 3.77
N ILE A 118 -6.78 11.88 4.69
CA ILE A 118 -5.36 12.30 4.67
C ILE A 118 -4.65 11.79 3.42
N LEU A 119 -4.92 10.53 3.02
CA LEU A 119 -4.38 9.95 1.78
C LEU A 119 -4.83 10.75 0.54
N ALA A 120 -6.12 11.08 0.45
CA ALA A 120 -6.67 11.88 -0.64
C ALA A 120 -6.06 13.30 -0.68
N GLN A 121 -5.87 13.92 0.49
CA GLN A 121 -5.20 15.22 0.59
C GLN A 121 -3.75 15.16 0.11
N LEU A 122 -3.00 14.11 0.47
CA LEU A 122 -1.64 13.91 -0.04
C LEU A 122 -1.62 13.77 -1.56
N ARG A 123 -2.57 13.02 -2.13
CA ARG A 123 -2.71 12.88 -3.59
C ARG A 123 -3.01 14.20 -4.28
N GLN A 124 -3.79 15.07 -3.66
CA GLN A 124 -4.07 16.39 -4.20
C GLN A 124 -2.88 17.36 -4.05
N ALA A 125 -2.14 17.26 -2.95
CA ALA A 125 -1.02 18.14 -2.66
C ALA A 125 0.23 17.83 -3.51
N ARG A 126 0.42 16.57 -3.91
CA ARG A 126 1.62 16.10 -4.62
C ARG A 126 1.28 15.36 -5.91
N ARG A 127 1.83 15.84 -7.03
CA ARG A 127 1.66 15.20 -8.36
C ARG A 127 2.56 13.99 -8.56
N GLU A 128 3.73 13.99 -7.92
CA GLU A 128 4.71 12.91 -7.94
C GLU A 128 4.23 11.66 -7.19
N ALA A 129 5.04 10.60 -7.21
CA ALA A 129 4.75 9.36 -6.50
C ALA A 129 4.58 9.58 -5.00
N LEU A 130 3.58 8.94 -4.42
CA LEU A 130 3.24 9.08 -3.00
C LEU A 130 3.88 8.02 -2.10
N THR A 131 4.63 7.07 -2.66
CA THR A 131 5.22 5.95 -1.89
C THR A 131 6.01 6.45 -0.69
N MET A 132 6.88 7.45 -0.88
CA MET A 132 7.71 7.99 0.20
C MET A 132 6.93 8.80 1.25
N PRO A 133 6.08 9.78 0.92
CA PRO A 133 5.34 10.53 1.95
C PRO A 133 4.37 9.63 2.73
N LEU A 134 3.76 8.63 2.09
CA LEU A 134 2.90 7.66 2.78
C LEU A 134 3.70 6.75 3.72
N ALA A 135 4.88 6.29 3.30
CA ALA A 135 5.79 5.53 4.16
C ALA A 135 6.25 6.36 5.38
N VAL A 136 6.65 7.61 5.16
CA VAL A 136 7.06 8.52 6.24
C VAL A 136 5.90 8.77 7.22
N LEU A 137 4.68 8.99 6.72
CA LEU A 137 3.51 9.12 7.58
C LEU A 137 3.31 7.88 8.48
N ALA A 138 3.39 6.69 7.90
CA ALA A 138 3.25 5.44 8.64
C ALA A 138 4.36 5.27 9.70
N ASP A 139 5.62 5.56 9.34
CA ASP A 139 6.78 5.42 10.22
C ASP A 139 6.73 6.40 11.41
N LEU A 140 6.32 7.65 11.17
CA LEU A 140 6.19 8.64 12.25
C LEU A 140 5.14 8.23 13.28
N VAL A 141 3.98 7.75 12.82
CA VAL A 141 2.92 7.29 13.71
C VAL A 141 3.35 6.03 14.47
N ALA A 142 4.04 5.10 13.79
CA ALA A 142 4.64 3.93 14.44
C ALA A 142 5.70 4.31 15.49
N SER A 143 6.36 5.46 15.32
CA SER A 143 7.32 6.04 16.28
C SER A 143 6.65 6.81 17.43
N GLY A 144 5.32 6.78 17.53
CA GLY A 144 4.56 7.41 18.61
C GLY A 144 4.20 8.88 18.36
N VAL A 145 4.41 9.40 17.15
CA VAL A 145 3.91 10.74 16.79
C VAL A 145 2.38 10.69 16.66
N PRO A 146 1.63 11.63 17.26
CA PRO A 146 0.19 11.73 17.05
C PRO A 146 -0.15 11.86 15.56
N VAL A 147 -1.18 11.13 15.10
CA VAL A 147 -1.55 11.04 13.67
C VAL A 147 -1.75 12.41 13.03
N ASP A 148 -2.47 13.31 13.71
CA ASP A 148 -2.73 14.66 13.17
C ASP A 148 -1.44 15.48 13.02
N SER A 149 -0.51 15.37 13.97
CA SER A 149 0.79 16.04 13.90
C SER A 149 1.66 15.49 12.76
N ALA A 150 1.71 14.16 12.61
CA ALA A 150 2.43 13.52 11.52
C ALA A 150 1.84 13.89 10.16
N ALA A 151 0.51 13.84 10.03
CA ALA A 151 -0.21 14.18 8.81
C ALA A 151 -0.01 15.64 8.41
N ALA A 152 -0.14 16.58 9.37
CA ALA A 152 0.09 18.00 9.12
C ALA A 152 1.51 18.28 8.61
N ALA A 153 2.53 17.68 9.25
CA ALA A 153 3.92 17.87 8.85
C ALA A 153 4.21 17.28 7.46
N VAL A 154 3.75 16.05 7.19
CA VAL A 154 3.94 15.41 5.88
C VAL A 154 3.19 16.16 4.77
N LEU A 155 1.96 16.63 5.02
CA LEU A 155 1.20 17.43 4.06
C LEU A 155 1.90 18.77 3.74
N ALA A 156 2.44 19.44 4.75
CA ALA A 156 3.18 20.69 4.57
C ALA A 156 4.42 20.52 3.68
N LEU A 157 5.11 19.37 3.81
CA LEU A 157 6.29 19.04 3.02
C LEU A 157 5.95 18.47 1.63
N ALA A 158 4.88 17.68 1.50
CA ALA A 158 4.60 16.87 0.31
C ALA A 158 4.53 17.66 -1.01
N ALA A 159 4.09 18.93 -0.98
CA ALA A 159 3.98 19.75 -2.18
C ALA A 159 5.32 20.28 -2.73
N ARG A 160 6.38 20.28 -1.91
CA ARG A 160 7.64 21.01 -2.19
C ARG A 160 8.90 20.20 -1.92
N ALA A 161 8.83 19.21 -1.03
CA ALA A 161 9.97 18.40 -0.62
C ALA A 161 10.23 17.29 -1.63
N ARG A 162 11.51 17.00 -1.87
CA ARG A 162 11.92 15.78 -2.59
C ARG A 162 11.86 14.60 -1.63
N ASP A 163 11.90 13.40 -2.17
CA ASP A 163 11.91 12.17 -1.36
C ASP A 163 13.08 12.12 -0.37
N ALA A 164 14.26 12.62 -0.76
CA ALA A 164 15.40 12.72 0.13
C ALA A 164 15.15 13.65 1.34
N ASP A 165 14.43 14.76 1.11
CA ASP A 165 14.10 15.71 2.18
C ASP A 165 13.09 15.09 3.17
N LEU A 166 12.16 14.26 2.69
CA LEU A 166 11.22 13.50 3.52
C LEU A 166 11.91 12.41 4.35
N VAL A 167 12.91 11.71 3.78
CA VAL A 167 13.71 10.72 4.51
C VAL A 167 14.52 11.38 5.62
N GLU A 168 15.16 12.51 5.34
CA GLU A 168 15.92 13.25 6.35
C GLU A 168 15.02 13.84 7.44
N PHE A 169 13.83 14.34 7.07
CA PHE A 169 12.82 14.75 8.02
C PHE A 169 12.44 13.61 8.98
N ARG A 170 12.09 12.43 8.46
CA ARG A 170 11.77 11.25 9.29
C ARG A 170 12.91 10.88 10.23
N ARG A 171 14.14 10.78 9.71
CA ARG A 171 15.34 10.44 10.50
C ARG A 171 15.60 11.44 11.62
N ALA A 172 15.32 12.72 11.39
CA ALA A 172 15.44 13.74 12.43
C ALA A 172 14.44 13.52 13.57
N VAL A 173 13.17 13.26 13.24
CA VAL A 173 12.15 12.98 14.25
C VAL A 173 12.48 11.73 15.06
N GLU A 174 12.81 10.63 14.38
CA GLU A 174 13.17 9.37 15.05
C GLU A 174 14.38 9.53 15.98
N ARG A 175 15.39 10.29 15.54
CA ARG A 175 16.58 10.57 16.35
C ARG A 175 16.22 11.36 17.61
N ASP A 176 15.45 12.43 17.48
CA ASP A 176 15.09 13.28 18.61
C ASP A 176 14.22 12.51 19.63
N ILE A 177 13.29 11.68 19.15
CA ILE A 177 12.50 10.77 20.01
C ILE A 177 13.42 9.77 20.73
N ALA A 178 14.38 9.18 20.03
CA ALA A 178 15.35 8.26 20.64
C ALA A 178 16.24 8.96 21.69
N LEU A 179 16.45 10.28 21.57
CA LEU A 179 17.13 11.10 22.58
C LEU A 179 16.22 11.57 23.71
N GLY A 180 14.95 11.14 23.73
CA GLY A 180 13.98 11.43 24.79
C GLY A 180 13.12 12.67 24.54
N ALA A 181 13.18 13.29 23.37
CA ALA A 181 12.29 14.39 23.03
C ALA A 181 10.84 13.89 22.90
N PRO A 182 9.84 14.65 23.38
CA PRO A 182 8.43 14.33 23.13
C PRO A 182 8.13 14.24 21.63
N PRO A 183 7.41 13.22 21.12
CA PRO A 183 7.20 13.00 19.68
C PRO A 183 6.63 14.19 18.91
N ALA A 184 5.68 14.91 19.49
CA ALA A 184 5.11 16.11 18.88
C ALA A 184 6.13 17.26 18.76
N ALA A 185 6.98 17.45 19.77
CA ALA A 185 8.00 18.49 19.77
C ALA A 185 9.12 18.17 18.76
N ALA A 186 9.57 16.91 18.73
CA ALA A 186 10.53 16.40 17.73
C ALA A 186 10.02 16.63 16.30
N THR A 187 8.74 16.33 16.06
CA THR A 187 8.10 16.53 14.74
C THR A 187 8.06 18.01 14.34
N ALA A 188 7.67 18.90 15.26
CA ALA A 188 7.61 20.33 14.98
C ALA A 188 9.00 20.95 14.69
N ALA A 189 10.01 20.56 15.48
CA ALA A 189 11.39 21.01 15.28
C ALA A 189 11.94 20.53 13.93
N ALA A 190 11.75 19.24 13.62
CA ALA A 190 12.19 18.66 12.36
C ALA A 190 11.47 19.27 11.15
N ALA A 191 10.17 19.58 11.26
CA ALA A 191 9.40 20.20 10.19
C ALA A 191 9.93 21.61 9.87
N THR A 192 10.23 22.40 10.90
CA THR A 192 10.84 23.74 10.74
C THR A 192 12.22 23.63 10.06
N ALA A 193 13.05 22.69 10.49
CA ALA A 193 14.36 22.45 9.89
C ALA A 193 14.26 21.97 8.43
N ALA A 194 13.27 21.12 8.12
CA ALA A 194 13.01 20.64 6.77
C ALA A 194 12.56 21.78 5.85
N ASP A 195 11.65 22.65 6.30
CA ASP A 195 11.20 23.81 5.53
C ASP A 195 12.35 24.76 5.17
N LEU A 196 13.27 25.02 6.10
CA LEU A 196 14.47 25.82 5.83
C LEU A 196 15.37 25.19 4.75
N ARG A 197 15.56 23.86 4.81
CA ARG A 197 16.37 23.12 3.82
C ARG A 197 15.72 23.11 2.43
N VAL A 198 14.42 22.84 2.36
CA VAL A 198 13.66 22.86 1.10
C VAL A 198 13.73 24.24 0.46
N ASN A 199 13.55 25.30 1.25
CA ASN A 199 13.67 26.68 0.77
C ASN A 199 15.09 27.02 0.29
N ALA A 200 16.13 26.56 0.99
CA ALA A 200 17.52 26.76 0.58
C ALA A 200 17.84 26.03 -0.74
N GLY A 201 17.40 24.78 -0.89
CA GLY A 201 17.58 24.00 -2.12
C GLY A 201 16.87 24.64 -3.32
N ALA A 202 15.67 25.19 -3.13
CA ALA A 202 14.94 25.89 -4.18
C ALA A 202 15.67 27.16 -4.67
N ARG A 203 16.37 27.88 -3.79
CA ARG A 203 17.17 29.07 -4.18
C ARG A 203 18.40 28.68 -4.98
N GLN A 204 19.09 27.61 -4.60
CA GLN A 204 20.29 27.13 -5.29
C GLN A 204 20.00 26.63 -6.71
N GLN A 205 18.77 26.17 -6.97
CA GLN A 205 18.34 25.68 -8.29
C GLN A 205 17.89 26.80 -9.24
N ARG A 206 17.75 28.05 -8.79
CA ARG A 206 17.50 29.19 -9.69
C ARG A 206 18.85 29.71 -10.21
N PRO A 207 19.25 29.44 -11.47
CA PRO A 207 20.46 30.03 -12.02
C PRO A 207 20.30 31.56 -12.03
N GLY A 208 21.36 32.26 -11.64
CA GLY A 208 21.42 33.72 -11.68
C GLY A 208 21.04 34.21 -13.07
N ARG A 209 20.00 35.04 -13.15
CA ARG A 209 19.63 35.71 -14.40
C ARG A 209 20.72 36.75 -14.67
N PRO A 210 21.42 36.71 -15.83
CA PRO A 210 22.37 37.75 -16.20
C PRO A 210 21.66 39.10 -16.39
#